data_AF-A0A3D5HQB9-F1
#
_entry.id   AF-A0A3D5HQB9-F1
#
_cell.length_a   1.000
_cell.length_b   1.000
_cell.length_c   1.000
_cell.angle_alpha   90.00
_cell.angle_beta   90.00
_cell.angle_gamma   90.00
#
_symmetry.space_group_name_H-M   'P 1'
#
loop_
_entity.id
_entity.type
_entity.pdbx_description
1 polymer ?
#
loop_
_entity_poly.entity_id
_entity_poly.type
_entity_poly.pdbx_seq_one_letter_code
_entity_poly.pdbx_strand_id
1 'polypeptide(L)'
;MKYILFVLLTGLTAYGAIEGYGLYKDQQQVSQLKADRADINKINYGLFNLELWKQKAMTIFDSKIGEFKISPNVYKQLEDEVMIYLDNVYEEYIGSGKLVNEMISQAEESGSVNKFFLKMIKGNIGDQIKQLNIDKQLPTIAKAISKEIKANEPKIRYYVEEGIQDMLFAGAEEVEFTDPRSVVYQLYGADNLEGTNKAILDQIEAIDPIIDKALERIIIIMVISILLGLLLYNILGFKLFVSHWTIASVLLLVLGVSMPMIDLDARLNSFQMDLLG
;
A
#
# COMPACT_ATOMS: atom_id res chain seq x y z
N MET A 1 -46.38 -6.03 -57.98
CA MET A 1 -45.61 -7.17 -57.43
C MET A 1 -44.15 -6.84 -57.10
N LYS A 2 -43.38 -6.23 -58.02
CA LYS A 2 -41.96 -5.88 -57.79
C LYS A 2 -41.71 -5.03 -56.54
N TYR A 3 -42.52 -3.99 -56.30
CA TYR A 3 -42.42 -3.14 -55.12
C TYR A 3 -42.77 -3.85 -53.81
N ILE A 4 -43.69 -4.81 -53.84
CA ILE A 4 -44.07 -5.60 -52.66
C ILE A 4 -42.91 -6.50 -52.25
N LEU A 5 -42.27 -7.17 -53.22
CA LEU A 5 -41.08 -7.99 -52.98
C LEU A 5 -39.91 -7.16 -52.46
N PHE A 6 -39.73 -5.94 -52.99
CA PHE A 6 -38.71 -5.02 -52.49
C PHE A 6 -38.97 -4.63 -51.02
N VAL A 7 -40.20 -4.27 -50.65
CA VAL A 7 -40.56 -3.94 -49.26
C VAL A 7 -40.36 -5.12 -48.31
N LEU A 8 -40.65 -6.35 -48.74
CA LEU A 8 -40.38 -7.55 -47.94
C LEU A 8 -38.86 -7.77 -47.75
N LEU A 9 -38.07 -7.57 -48.79
CA LEU A 9 -36.62 -7.73 -48.76
C LEU A 9 -35.96 -6.68 -47.85
N THR A 10 -36.39 -5.42 -47.95
CA THR A 10 -35.90 -4.34 -47.08
C THR A 10 -36.43 -4.47 -45.65
N GLY A 11 -37.62 -5.04 -45.46
CA GLY A 11 -38.14 -5.41 -44.14
C GLY A 11 -37.25 -6.46 -43.45
N LEU A 12 -36.77 -7.45 -44.22
CA LEU A 12 -35.84 -8.46 -43.71
C LEU A 12 -34.49 -7.86 -43.28
N THR A 13 -33.92 -6.93 -44.06
CA THR A 13 -32.68 -6.23 -43.65
C THR A 13 -32.89 -5.30 -42.46
N ALA A 14 -34.05 -4.63 -42.39
CA ALA A 14 -34.41 -3.81 -41.24
C ALA A 14 -34.54 -4.66 -39.96
N TYR A 15 -35.09 -5.88 -40.06
CA TYR A 15 -35.13 -6.82 -38.93
C TYR A 15 -33.71 -7.18 -38.46
N GLY A 16 -32.78 -7.43 -39.38
CA GLY A 16 -31.36 -7.62 -39.06
C GLY A 16 -30.73 -6.42 -38.33
N ALA A 17 -31.15 -5.19 -38.65
CA ALA A 17 -30.70 -3.99 -37.95
C ALA A 17 -31.23 -3.89 -36.51
N ILE A 18 -32.48 -4.33 -36.26
CA ILE A 18 -33.06 -4.37 -34.91
C ILE A 18 -32.29 -5.36 -34.03
N GLU A 19 -32.00 -6.55 -34.56
CA GLU A 19 -31.17 -7.55 -33.88
C GLU A 19 -29.75 -7.01 -33.64
N GLY A 20 -29.17 -6.30 -34.63
CA GLY A 20 -27.87 -5.65 -34.50
C GLY A 20 -27.83 -4.56 -33.41
N TYR A 21 -28.93 -3.84 -33.18
CA TYR A 21 -29.03 -2.89 -32.07
C TYR A 21 -29.07 -3.59 -30.71
N GLY A 22 -29.77 -4.72 -30.61
CA GLY A 22 -29.73 -5.57 -29.40
C GLY A 22 -28.31 -6.06 -29.10
N LEU A 23 -27.64 -6.59 -30.11
CA LEU A 23 -26.23 -7.01 -30.02
C LEU A 23 -25.32 -5.87 -29.56
N TYR A 24 -25.49 -4.66 -30.08
CA TYR A 24 -24.71 -3.49 -29.67
C TYR A 24 -24.84 -3.21 -28.16
N LYS A 25 -26.06 -3.30 -27.63
CA LYS A 25 -26.32 -3.08 -26.20
C LYS A 25 -25.63 -4.15 -25.33
N ASP A 26 -25.73 -5.41 -25.74
CA ASP A 26 -25.13 -6.53 -24.99
C ASP A 26 -23.59 -6.42 -25.02
N GLN A 27 -22.99 -6.09 -26.18
CA GLN A 27 -21.57 -5.80 -26.32
C GLN A 27 -21.12 -4.62 -25.45
N GLN A 28 -21.91 -3.55 -25.39
CA GLN A 28 -21.61 -2.40 -24.54
C GLN A 28 -21.62 -2.78 -23.05
N GLN A 29 -22.55 -3.63 -22.63
CA GLN A 29 -22.60 -4.15 -21.26
C GLN A 29 -21.36 -4.98 -20.93
N VAL A 30 -20.96 -5.92 -21.81
CA VAL A 30 -19.73 -6.72 -21.61
C VAL A 30 -18.50 -5.82 -21.59
N SER A 31 -18.44 -4.79 -22.44
CA SER A 31 -17.33 -3.83 -22.43
C SER A 31 -17.24 -3.05 -21.11
N GLN A 32 -18.37 -2.67 -20.50
CA GLN A 32 -18.40 -2.01 -19.19
C GLN A 32 -17.94 -2.97 -18.08
N LEU A 33 -18.45 -4.21 -18.08
CA LEU A 33 -18.03 -5.26 -17.15
C LEU A 33 -16.51 -5.50 -17.20
N LYS A 34 -15.94 -5.57 -18.41
CA LYS A 34 -14.49 -5.69 -18.62
C LYS A 34 -13.72 -4.46 -18.13
N ALA A 35 -14.24 -3.26 -18.35
CA ALA A 35 -13.62 -2.02 -17.86
C ALA A 35 -13.60 -1.96 -16.33
N ASP A 36 -14.71 -2.27 -15.67
CA ASP A 36 -14.81 -2.33 -14.21
C ASP A 36 -13.85 -3.37 -13.62
N ARG A 37 -13.76 -4.53 -14.28
CA ARG A 37 -12.79 -5.57 -13.92
C ARG A 37 -11.36 -5.07 -14.07
N ALA A 38 -11.02 -4.40 -15.17
CA ALA A 38 -9.69 -3.86 -15.38
C ALA A 38 -9.36 -2.81 -14.30
N ASP A 39 -10.34 -1.99 -13.92
CA ASP A 39 -10.21 -0.97 -12.90
C ASP A 39 -9.89 -1.55 -11.53
N ILE A 40 -10.65 -2.52 -11.02
CA ILE A 40 -10.37 -3.13 -9.71
C ILE A 40 -9.04 -3.89 -9.66
N ASN A 41 -8.55 -4.36 -10.81
CA ASN A 41 -7.28 -5.06 -10.94
C ASN A 41 -6.11 -4.12 -11.30
N LYS A 42 -6.30 -2.79 -11.27
CA LYS A 42 -5.21 -1.83 -11.42
C LYS A 42 -4.13 -2.06 -10.37
N ILE A 43 -2.89 -2.15 -10.84
CA ILE A 43 -1.69 -2.39 -10.02
C ILE A 43 -1.51 -1.29 -8.95
N ASN A 44 -1.96 -0.07 -9.25
CA ASN A 44 -1.93 1.07 -8.36
C ASN A 44 -2.66 0.84 -7.04
N TYR A 45 -3.69 -0.01 -7.02
CA TYR A 45 -4.45 -0.32 -5.81
C TYR A 45 -3.78 -1.39 -4.94
N GLY A 46 -2.74 -2.06 -5.44
CA GLY A 46 -1.96 -3.05 -4.70
C GLY A 46 -0.49 -2.69 -4.62
N LEU A 47 0.30 -3.11 -5.62
CA LEU A 47 1.76 -3.03 -5.61
C LEU A 47 2.33 -1.61 -5.59
N PHE A 48 1.62 -0.61 -6.11
CA PHE A 48 2.10 0.79 -6.09
C PHE A 48 1.39 1.66 -5.06
N ASN A 49 0.65 1.06 -4.15
CA ASN A 49 -0.04 1.79 -3.09
C ASN A 49 0.92 2.03 -1.91
N LEU A 50 1.40 3.28 -1.78
CA LEU A 50 2.34 3.67 -0.73
C LEU A 50 1.77 3.47 0.69
N GLU A 51 0.47 3.68 0.89
CA GLU A 51 -0.16 3.48 2.20
C GLU A 51 -0.20 1.99 2.59
N LEU A 52 -0.51 1.10 1.63
CA LEU A 52 -0.42 -0.35 1.87
C LEU A 52 1.02 -0.80 2.17
N TRP A 53 2.01 -0.23 1.48
CA TRP A 53 3.43 -0.51 1.79
C TRP A 53 3.81 -0.01 3.17
N LYS A 54 3.36 1.18 3.56
CA LYS A 54 3.59 1.74 4.89
C LYS A 54 2.99 0.84 5.98
N GLN A 55 1.75 0.39 5.84
CA GLN A 55 1.12 -0.55 6.79
C GLN A 55 1.86 -1.89 6.89
N LYS A 56 2.27 -2.47 5.77
CA LYS A 56 3.05 -3.71 5.77
C LYS A 56 4.43 -3.51 6.39
N ALA A 57 5.09 -2.38 6.09
CA ALA A 57 6.35 -2.02 6.69
C ALA A 57 6.21 -1.85 8.21
N MET A 58 5.16 -1.18 8.70
CA MET A 58 4.87 -1.06 10.15
C MET A 58 4.78 -2.43 10.80
N THR A 59 3.99 -3.35 10.24
CA THR A 59 3.86 -4.71 10.79
C THR A 59 5.22 -5.42 10.90
N ILE A 60 6.10 -5.25 9.90
CA ILE A 60 7.45 -5.82 9.92
C ILE A 60 8.32 -5.12 10.97
N PHE A 61 8.31 -3.78 11.02
CA PHE A 61 9.10 -3.02 11.99
C PHE A 61 8.66 -3.31 13.42
N ASP A 62 7.36 -3.33 13.71
CA ASP A 62 6.81 -3.69 15.03
C ASP A 62 7.28 -5.08 15.44
N SER A 63 7.24 -6.05 14.51
CA SER A 63 7.73 -7.41 14.80
C SER A 63 9.23 -7.46 15.10
N LYS A 64 10.05 -6.69 14.36
CA LYS A 64 11.51 -6.66 14.53
C LYS A 64 11.99 -5.85 15.72
N ILE A 65 11.30 -4.77 16.03
CA ILE A 65 11.57 -3.94 17.20
C ILE A 65 11.19 -4.70 18.48
N GLY A 66 10.05 -5.42 18.49
CA GLY A 66 9.70 -6.27 19.63
C GLY A 66 10.72 -7.38 19.91
N GLU A 67 11.37 -7.91 18.86
CA GLU A 67 12.46 -8.90 18.96
C GLU A 67 13.83 -8.29 19.31
N PHE A 68 13.98 -6.97 19.26
CA PHE A 68 15.25 -6.29 19.51
C PHE A 68 15.73 -6.53 20.93
N LYS A 69 16.90 -7.16 21.08
CA LYS A 69 17.60 -7.32 22.36
C LYS A 69 18.89 -6.53 22.32
N ILE A 70 19.17 -5.80 23.40
CA ILE A 70 20.45 -5.09 23.50
C ILE A 70 21.57 -6.13 23.58
N SER A 71 22.53 -6.04 22.66
CA SER A 71 23.65 -6.99 22.59
C SER A 71 24.44 -6.98 23.92
N PRO A 72 24.88 -8.14 24.43
CA PRO A 72 25.74 -8.23 25.61
C PRO A 72 27.01 -7.35 25.54
N ASN A 73 27.53 -7.11 24.34
CA ASN A 73 28.70 -6.25 24.14
C ASN A 73 28.40 -4.77 24.38
N VAL A 74 27.18 -4.31 24.11
CA VAL A 74 26.77 -2.92 24.38
C VAL A 74 26.76 -2.66 25.88
N TYR A 75 26.36 -3.64 26.69
CA TYR A 75 26.41 -3.53 28.15
C TYR A 75 27.84 -3.44 28.70
N LYS A 76 28.80 -4.11 28.06
CA LYS A 76 30.22 -3.98 28.44
C LYS A 76 30.76 -2.59 28.09
N GLN A 77 30.47 -2.10 26.89
CA GLN A 77 30.86 -0.75 26.49
C GLN A 77 30.24 0.31 27.40
N LEU A 78 28.98 0.13 27.80
CA LEU A 78 28.32 1.00 28.77
C LEU A 78 29.01 0.97 30.14
N GLU A 79 29.41 -0.20 30.62
CA GLU A 79 30.18 -0.33 31.87
C GLU A 79 31.53 0.40 31.79
N ASP A 80 32.23 0.28 30.67
CA ASP A 80 33.49 0.97 30.42
C ASP A 80 33.29 2.50 30.39
N GLU A 81 32.26 2.98 29.71
CA GLU A 81 31.97 4.43 29.60
C GLU A 81 31.51 5.02 30.94
N VAL A 82 30.68 4.30 31.69
CA VAL A 82 30.29 4.69 33.06
C VAL A 82 31.51 4.71 33.96
N MET A 83 32.44 3.78 33.80
CA MET A 83 33.69 3.76 34.56
C MET A 83 34.55 4.98 34.24
N ILE A 84 34.72 5.34 32.97
CA ILE A 84 35.44 6.56 32.55
C ILE A 84 34.78 7.81 33.14
N TYR A 85 33.45 7.90 33.09
CA TYR A 85 32.72 9.02 33.65
C TYR A 85 32.91 9.14 35.18
N LEU A 86 32.75 8.02 35.90
CA LEU A 86 32.93 7.98 37.34
C LEU A 86 34.37 8.29 37.75
N ASP A 87 35.36 7.86 36.96
CA ASP A 87 36.77 8.18 37.16
C ASP A 87 37.02 9.68 36.98
N ASN A 88 36.49 10.29 35.92
CA ASN A 88 36.57 11.73 35.69
C ASN A 88 35.90 12.53 36.82
N VAL A 89 34.71 12.12 37.27
CA VAL A 89 34.01 12.76 38.41
C VAL A 89 34.82 12.60 39.69
N TYR A 90 35.40 11.43 39.91
CA TYR A 90 36.26 11.18 41.05
C TYR A 90 37.49 12.10 40.99
N GLU A 91 38.24 12.14 39.90
CA GLU A 91 39.42 13.00 39.75
C GLU A 91 39.06 14.48 39.90
N GLU A 92 38.01 14.95 39.24
CA GLU A 92 37.67 16.37 39.18
C GLU A 92 37.10 16.88 40.51
N TYR A 93 36.25 16.11 41.19
CA TYR A 93 35.50 16.60 42.36
C TYR A 93 35.95 15.98 43.68
N ILE A 94 36.17 14.67 43.72
CA ILE A 94 36.42 13.93 44.96
C ILE A 94 37.92 13.89 45.29
N GLY A 95 38.74 13.33 44.39
CA GLY A 95 40.19 13.17 44.53
C GLY A 95 40.97 14.49 44.49
N SER A 96 40.46 15.52 43.81
CA SER A 96 40.99 16.89 43.86
C SER A 96 40.62 17.64 45.15
N GLY A 97 39.63 17.14 45.90
CA GLY A 97 39.05 17.82 47.06
C GLY A 97 38.20 19.05 46.72
N LYS A 98 37.90 19.31 45.43
CA LYS A 98 37.10 20.45 44.97
C LYS A 98 35.71 20.49 45.61
N LEU A 99 35.01 19.34 45.67
CA LEU A 99 33.69 19.23 46.34
C LEU A 99 33.75 19.69 47.80
N VAL A 100 34.80 19.28 48.51
CA VAL A 100 34.94 19.62 49.93
C VAL A 100 35.40 21.07 50.10
N ASN A 101 36.24 21.58 49.20
CA ASN A 101 36.61 23.00 49.17
C ASN A 101 35.40 23.90 48.88
N GLU A 102 34.48 23.49 48.01
CA GLU A 102 33.21 24.19 47.76
C GLU A 102 32.30 24.15 48.99
N MET A 103 32.12 22.98 49.63
CA MET A 103 31.35 22.86 50.88
C MET A 103 31.95 23.69 52.03
N ILE A 104 33.28 23.73 52.15
CA ILE A 104 33.99 24.57 53.14
C ILE A 104 33.78 26.05 52.83
N SER A 105 33.85 26.45 51.56
CA SER A 105 33.62 27.84 51.14
C SER A 105 32.18 28.28 51.45
N GLN A 106 31.19 27.42 51.20
CA GLN A 106 29.78 27.69 51.59
C GLN A 106 29.58 27.73 53.12
N ALA A 107 30.28 26.88 53.87
CA ALA A 107 30.24 26.91 55.34
C ALA A 107 30.92 28.18 55.91
N GLU A 108 31.95 28.68 55.24
CA GLU A 108 32.65 29.93 55.59
C GLU A 108 31.78 31.16 55.27
N GLU A 109 31.07 31.16 54.14
CA GLU A 109 30.13 32.21 53.74
C GLU A 109 28.87 32.25 54.63
N SER A 110 28.35 31.09 55.03
CA SER A 110 27.18 30.99 55.93
C SER A 110 27.48 31.28 57.40
N GLY A 111 28.76 31.42 57.79
CA GLY A 111 29.18 31.71 59.16
C GLY A 111 28.88 30.59 60.18
N SER A 112 28.50 29.41 59.70
CA SER A 112 28.00 28.30 60.52
C SER A 112 29.08 27.53 61.28
N VAL A 113 30.37 27.71 60.91
CA VAL A 113 31.50 26.94 61.47
C VAL A 113 32.69 27.86 61.80
N ASN A 114 33.36 27.61 62.93
CA ASN A 114 34.52 28.38 63.38
C ASN A 114 35.71 28.24 62.40
N LYS A 115 36.27 29.38 61.97
CA LYS A 115 37.38 29.50 60.99
C LYS A 115 38.61 28.64 61.32
N PHE A 116 38.88 28.38 62.60
CA PHE A 116 40.00 27.51 63.00
C PHE A 116 39.77 26.05 62.58
N PHE A 117 38.54 25.53 62.74
CA PHE A 117 38.17 24.18 62.31
C PHE A 117 38.19 24.06 60.79
N LEU A 118 37.66 25.07 60.07
CA LEU A 118 37.70 25.11 58.61
C LEU A 118 39.14 25.06 58.07
N LYS A 119 40.07 25.78 58.71
CA LYS A 119 41.50 25.79 58.33
C LYS A 119 42.22 24.47 58.61
N MET A 120 41.88 23.79 59.71
CA MET A 120 42.43 22.48 60.05
C MET A 120 41.95 21.38 59.08
N ILE A 121 40.67 21.45 58.71
CA ILE A 121 40.03 20.51 57.79
C ILE A 121 40.60 20.71 56.37
N LYS A 122 40.70 21.96 55.88
CA LYS A 122 41.22 22.31 54.53
C LYS A 122 42.67 21.85 54.28
N GLY A 123 43.50 21.75 55.32
CA GLY A 123 44.90 21.33 55.21
C GLY A 123 45.13 19.82 55.04
N ASN A 124 44.17 18.97 55.43
CA ASN A 124 44.35 17.52 55.52
C ASN A 124 43.34 16.69 54.70
N ILE A 125 42.30 17.30 54.13
CA ILE A 125 41.23 16.57 53.42
C ILE A 125 41.72 15.84 52.17
N GLY A 126 42.54 16.49 51.33
CA GLY A 126 42.95 15.88 50.06
C GLY A 126 43.67 14.55 50.27
N ASP A 127 44.51 14.49 51.31
CA ASP A 127 45.25 13.27 51.68
C ASP A 127 44.36 12.25 52.40
N GLN A 128 43.40 12.69 53.21
CA GLN A 128 42.44 11.80 53.89
C GLN A 128 41.43 11.17 52.93
N ILE A 129 40.96 11.90 51.92
CA ILE A 129 40.04 11.36 50.90
C ILE A 129 40.73 10.33 50.03
N LYS A 130 42.00 10.57 49.65
CA LYS A 130 42.80 9.57 48.93
C LYS A 130 43.03 8.30 49.76
N GLN A 131 43.07 8.39 51.09
CA GLN A 131 43.15 7.22 51.97
C GLN A 131 41.86 6.40 52.06
N LEU A 132 40.70 6.97 51.69
CA LEU A 132 39.42 6.23 51.66
C LEU A 132 39.34 5.21 50.52
N ASN A 133 40.31 5.21 49.58
CA ASN A 133 40.39 4.28 48.44
C ASN A 133 39.06 4.18 47.66
N ILE A 134 38.35 5.30 47.47
CA ILE A 134 37.07 5.35 46.76
C ILE A 134 37.25 4.99 45.28
N ASP A 135 38.42 5.30 44.72
CA ASP A 135 38.90 4.86 43.40
C ASP A 135 38.75 3.35 43.20
N LYS A 136 39.08 2.55 44.23
CA LYS A 136 38.98 1.09 44.18
C LYS A 136 37.55 0.57 44.18
N GLN A 137 36.57 1.40 44.56
CA GLN A 137 35.16 1.04 44.57
C GLN A 137 34.43 1.46 43.29
N LEU A 138 35.00 2.35 42.47
CA LEU A 138 34.42 2.80 41.20
C LEU A 138 34.02 1.63 40.27
N PRO A 139 34.83 0.56 40.09
CA PRO A 139 34.43 -0.55 39.24
C PRO A 139 33.21 -1.32 39.78
N THR A 140 33.03 -1.34 41.10
CA THR A 140 31.87 -1.99 41.74
C THR A 140 30.61 -1.14 41.56
N ILE A 141 30.74 0.18 41.65
CA ILE A 141 29.66 1.14 41.41
C ILE A 141 29.24 1.12 39.93
N ALA A 142 30.21 1.14 38.99
CA ALA A 142 29.96 1.02 37.56
C ALA A 142 29.20 -0.28 37.23
N LYS A 143 29.62 -1.42 37.81
CA LYS A 143 28.90 -2.70 37.67
C LYS A 143 27.48 -2.66 38.23
N ALA A 144 27.27 -2.01 39.37
CA ALA A 144 25.95 -1.89 39.96
C ALA A 144 25.01 -1.05 39.08
N ILE A 145 25.50 0.09 38.56
CA ILE A 145 24.78 0.96 37.62
C ILE A 145 24.45 0.21 36.33
N SER A 146 25.44 -0.46 35.71
CA SER A 146 25.22 -1.25 34.49
C SER A 146 24.22 -2.39 34.70
N LYS A 147 24.23 -3.03 35.89
CA LYS A 147 23.26 -4.06 36.25
C LYS A 147 21.83 -3.49 36.38
N GLU A 148 21.70 -2.30 36.93
CA GLU A 148 20.41 -1.62 37.11
C GLU A 148 19.85 -1.08 35.78
N ILE A 149 20.73 -0.61 34.89
CA ILE A 149 20.36 -0.24 33.51
C ILE A 149 19.89 -1.48 32.75
N LYS A 150 20.62 -2.61 32.88
CA LYS A 150 20.23 -3.89 32.28
C LYS A 150 18.89 -4.41 32.82
N ALA A 151 18.61 -4.21 34.11
CA ALA A 151 17.30 -4.56 34.69
C ALA A 151 16.16 -3.69 34.14
N ASN A 152 16.46 -2.46 33.72
CA ASN A 152 15.52 -1.53 33.09
C ASN A 152 15.52 -1.60 31.54
N GLU A 153 16.15 -2.61 30.93
CA GLU A 153 16.14 -2.84 29.48
C GLU A 153 14.74 -2.73 28.84
N PRO A 154 13.64 -3.24 29.45
CA PRO A 154 12.30 -3.11 28.87
C PRO A 154 11.84 -1.66 28.69
N LYS A 155 12.22 -0.75 29.60
CA LYS A 155 11.88 0.68 29.49
C LYS A 155 12.68 1.38 28.39
N ILE A 156 13.97 1.05 28.27
CA ILE A 156 14.83 1.59 27.21
C ILE A 156 14.30 1.14 25.86
N ARG A 157 13.91 -0.14 25.76
CA ARG A 157 13.27 -0.68 24.56
C ARG A 157 12.05 0.15 24.21
N TYR A 158 11.09 0.29 25.12
CA TYR A 158 9.86 1.07 24.92
C TYR A 158 10.13 2.47 24.34
N TYR A 159 11.07 3.24 24.91
CA TYR A 159 11.39 4.58 24.40
C TYR A 159 12.05 4.57 23.02
N VAL A 160 12.80 3.52 22.69
CA VAL A 160 13.36 3.34 21.34
C VAL A 160 12.26 2.95 20.36
N GLU A 161 11.31 2.10 20.75
CA GLU A 161 10.14 1.76 19.89
C GLU A 161 9.32 3.02 19.61
N GLU A 162 8.95 3.76 20.67
CA GLU A 162 8.19 5.00 20.60
C GLU A 162 8.94 6.06 19.78
N GLY A 163 10.24 6.24 20.00
CA GLY A 163 11.05 7.21 19.25
C GLY A 163 11.22 6.86 17.77
N ILE A 164 11.33 5.58 17.41
CA ILE A 164 11.36 5.14 16.01
C ILE A 164 9.98 5.33 15.37
N GLN A 165 8.91 4.98 16.09
CA GLN A 165 7.54 5.15 15.62
C GLN A 165 7.23 6.62 15.35
N ASP A 166 7.58 7.52 16.27
CA ASP A 166 7.44 8.96 16.10
C ASP A 166 8.34 9.48 14.97
N MET A 167 9.59 9.06 14.86
CA MET A 167 10.48 9.59 13.81
C MET A 167 10.07 9.17 12.39
N LEU A 168 9.61 7.93 12.23
CA LEU A 168 9.20 7.40 10.92
C LEU A 168 7.77 7.82 10.54
N PHE A 169 6.93 8.12 11.53
CA PHE A 169 5.49 8.27 11.31
C PHE A 169 4.86 9.50 11.98
N ALA A 170 5.64 10.44 12.54
CA ALA A 170 5.10 11.72 13.00
C ALA A 170 4.38 12.45 11.86
N GLY A 171 3.07 12.68 12.03
CA GLY A 171 2.21 13.27 11.00
C GLY A 171 1.48 12.27 10.12
N ALA A 172 1.69 10.96 10.32
CA ALA A 172 0.74 9.94 9.90
C ALA A 172 -0.45 9.97 10.85
N GLU A 173 -1.41 10.87 10.61
CA GLU A 173 -2.75 10.65 11.14
C GLU A 173 -3.18 9.23 10.74
N GLU A 174 -3.89 8.53 11.63
CA GLU A 174 -4.62 7.30 11.32
C GLU A 174 -5.71 7.62 10.28
N VAL A 175 -5.31 7.93 9.05
CA VAL A 175 -6.23 8.08 7.95
C VAL A 175 -6.67 6.66 7.64
N GLU A 176 -7.87 6.33 8.08
CA GLU A 176 -8.54 5.07 7.80
C GLU A 176 -8.44 4.80 6.30
N PHE A 177 -7.60 3.83 5.93
CA PHE A 177 -7.29 3.54 4.52
C PHE A 177 -8.57 3.06 3.85
N THR A 178 -9.23 3.96 3.13
CA THR A 178 -10.43 3.62 2.36
C THR A 178 -9.99 3.10 1.01
N ASP A 179 -10.22 1.81 0.77
CA ASP A 179 -9.91 1.21 -0.52
C ASP A 179 -10.74 1.91 -1.62
N PRO A 180 -10.12 2.55 -2.62
CA PRO A 180 -10.83 3.21 -3.72
C PRO A 180 -11.68 2.22 -4.54
N ARG A 181 -11.44 0.91 -4.43
CA ARG A 181 -12.23 -0.15 -5.08
C ARG A 181 -13.56 -0.45 -4.38
N SER A 182 -13.76 0.05 -3.16
CA SER A 182 -14.99 -0.15 -2.37
C SER A 182 -16.28 0.24 -3.10
N VAL A 183 -16.22 1.27 -3.95
CA VAL A 183 -17.36 1.70 -4.76
C VAL A 183 -17.76 0.63 -5.79
N VAL A 184 -16.77 0.01 -6.43
CA VAL A 184 -17.01 -1.06 -7.41
C VAL A 184 -17.46 -2.34 -6.71
N TYR A 185 -16.89 -2.65 -5.55
CA TYR A 185 -17.30 -3.77 -4.71
C TYR A 185 -18.79 -3.70 -4.35
N GLN A 186 -19.27 -2.53 -3.91
CA GLN A 186 -20.68 -2.29 -3.61
C GLN A 186 -21.59 -2.41 -4.84
N LEU A 187 -21.13 -1.96 -6.02
CA LEU A 187 -21.90 -2.08 -7.27
C LEU A 187 -22.25 -3.52 -7.61
N TYR A 188 -21.34 -4.45 -7.31
CA TYR A 188 -21.50 -5.88 -7.58
C TYR A 188 -21.92 -6.71 -6.34
N GLY A 189 -22.18 -6.06 -5.20
CA GLY A 189 -22.64 -6.71 -3.97
C GLY A 189 -21.61 -7.66 -3.33
N ALA A 190 -20.32 -7.42 -3.54
CA ALA A 190 -19.24 -8.20 -2.97
C ALA A 190 -18.34 -7.32 -2.10
N ASP A 191 -17.73 -7.87 -1.05
CA ASP A 191 -16.86 -7.10 -0.13
C ASP A 191 -15.36 -7.22 -0.47
N ASN A 192 -15.01 -8.04 -1.45
CA ASN A 192 -13.64 -8.36 -1.78
C ASN A 192 -13.37 -8.43 -3.29
N LEU A 193 -12.09 -8.33 -3.65
CA LEU A 193 -11.63 -8.36 -5.04
C LEU A 193 -12.00 -9.67 -5.74
N GLU A 194 -11.89 -10.81 -5.06
CA GLU A 194 -12.15 -12.13 -5.63
C GLU A 194 -13.64 -12.34 -5.94
N GLY A 195 -14.51 -11.99 -5.01
CA GLY A 195 -15.96 -12.04 -5.15
C GLY A 195 -16.47 -11.07 -6.20
N THR A 196 -15.91 -9.86 -6.27
CA THR A 196 -16.24 -8.89 -7.33
C THR A 196 -15.79 -9.40 -8.70
N ASN A 197 -14.56 -9.92 -8.81
CA ASN A 197 -14.06 -10.53 -10.05
C ASN A 197 -14.96 -11.69 -10.50
N LYS A 198 -15.37 -12.55 -9.56
CA LYS A 198 -16.27 -13.67 -9.85
C LYS A 198 -17.64 -13.18 -10.30
N ALA A 199 -18.25 -12.23 -9.60
CA ALA A 199 -19.55 -11.67 -9.97
C ALA A 199 -19.54 -11.03 -11.37
N ILE A 200 -18.45 -10.33 -11.71
CA ILE A 200 -18.28 -9.77 -13.06
C ILE A 200 -18.11 -10.87 -14.11
N LEU A 201 -17.29 -11.89 -13.82
CA LEU A 201 -17.07 -13.02 -14.72
C LEU A 201 -18.36 -13.82 -14.96
N ASP A 202 -19.13 -14.09 -13.91
CA ASP A 202 -20.41 -14.80 -14.00
C ASP A 202 -21.41 -14.02 -14.88
N GLN A 203 -21.40 -12.69 -14.83
CA GLN A 203 -22.22 -11.84 -15.71
C GLN A 203 -21.74 -11.86 -17.16
N ILE A 204 -20.43 -11.84 -17.40
CA ILE A 204 -19.86 -11.96 -18.75
C ILE A 204 -20.22 -13.33 -19.34
N GLU A 205 -20.02 -14.40 -18.59
CA GLU A 205 -20.32 -15.78 -19.01
C GLU A 205 -21.82 -15.99 -19.30
N ALA A 206 -22.70 -15.24 -18.64
CA ALA A 206 -24.14 -15.26 -18.94
C ALA A 206 -24.51 -14.53 -20.24
N ILE A 207 -23.77 -13.48 -20.63
CA ILE A 207 -24.06 -12.63 -21.79
C ILE A 207 -23.37 -13.12 -23.06
N ASP A 208 -22.14 -13.63 -22.95
CA ASP A 208 -21.37 -14.17 -24.08
C ASP A 208 -22.16 -15.14 -24.99
N PRO A 209 -22.88 -16.16 -24.48
CA PRO A 209 -23.67 -17.05 -25.33
C PRO A 209 -24.87 -16.37 -26.01
N ILE A 210 -25.36 -15.26 -25.45
CA ILE A 210 -26.44 -14.45 -26.04
C ILE A 210 -25.87 -13.67 -27.22
N ILE A 211 -24.71 -13.03 -27.04
CA ILE A 211 -23.96 -12.31 -28.07
C ILE A 211 -23.63 -13.24 -29.25
N ASP A 212 -23.09 -14.43 -28.98
CA ASP A 212 -22.72 -15.40 -30.01
C ASP A 212 -23.93 -15.84 -30.85
N LYS A 213 -25.05 -16.16 -30.18
CA LYS A 213 -26.30 -16.53 -30.87
C LYS A 213 -26.92 -15.37 -31.65
N ALA A 214 -26.80 -14.14 -31.14
CA ALA A 214 -27.28 -12.94 -31.83
C ALA A 214 -26.44 -12.66 -33.08
N LEU A 215 -25.12 -12.77 -32.98
CA LEU A 215 -24.19 -12.66 -34.11
C LEU A 215 -24.50 -13.72 -35.18
N GLU A 216 -24.64 -14.99 -34.79
CA GLU A 216 -24.99 -16.07 -35.71
C GLU A 216 -26.31 -15.77 -36.45
N ARG A 217 -27.35 -15.35 -35.72
CA ARG A 217 -28.65 -14.99 -36.28
C ARG A 217 -28.56 -13.82 -37.26
N ILE A 218 -27.84 -12.76 -36.92
CA ILE A 218 -27.63 -11.59 -37.79
C ILE A 218 -26.92 -12.01 -39.08
N ILE A 219 -25.86 -12.81 -38.99
CA ILE A 219 -25.11 -13.30 -40.15
C ILE A 219 -26.04 -14.11 -41.06
N ILE A 220 -26.82 -15.04 -40.50
CA ILE A 220 -27.78 -15.86 -41.26
C ILE A 220 -28.82 -14.99 -41.97
N ILE A 221 -29.43 -14.04 -41.27
CA ILE A 221 -30.44 -13.13 -41.86
C ILE A 221 -29.84 -12.30 -42.99
N MET A 222 -28.62 -11.78 -42.82
CA MET A 222 -27.95 -10.97 -43.82
C MET A 222 -27.56 -11.78 -45.05
N VAL A 223 -27.05 -13.00 -44.87
CA VAL A 223 -26.75 -13.93 -45.97
C VAL A 223 -28.03 -14.29 -46.74
N ILE A 224 -29.11 -14.64 -46.04
CA ILE A 224 -30.41 -14.95 -46.67
C ILE A 224 -30.93 -13.74 -47.45
N SER A 225 -30.82 -12.53 -46.90
CA SER A 225 -31.25 -11.30 -47.56
C SER A 225 -30.47 -11.05 -48.87
N ILE A 226 -29.16 -11.27 -48.87
CA ILE A 226 -28.31 -11.13 -50.07
C ILE A 226 -28.69 -12.20 -51.11
N LEU A 227 -28.86 -13.46 -50.69
CA LEU A 227 -29.23 -14.57 -51.57
C LEU A 227 -30.62 -14.38 -52.20
N LEU A 228 -31.62 -13.95 -51.41
CA LEU A 228 -32.96 -13.63 -51.91
C LEU A 228 -32.91 -12.45 -52.89
N GLY A 229 -32.08 -11.44 -52.61
CA GLY A 229 -31.85 -10.33 -53.52
C GLY A 229 -31.33 -10.79 -54.88
N LEU A 230 -30.36 -11.72 -54.90
CA LEU A 230 -29.81 -12.31 -56.12
C LEU A 230 -30.86 -13.11 -56.91
N LEU A 231 -31.62 -13.97 -56.22
CA LEU A 231 -32.64 -14.81 -56.86
C LEU A 231 -33.77 -13.97 -57.47
N LEU A 232 -34.14 -12.87 -56.81
CA LEU A 232 -35.19 -11.95 -57.25
C LEU A 232 -34.71 -10.89 -58.25
N TYR A 233 -33.44 -10.92 -58.68
CA TYR A 233 -32.84 -9.93 -59.60
C TYR A 233 -33.67 -9.73 -60.88
N ASN A 234 -34.05 -10.84 -61.54
CA ASN A 234 -34.82 -10.81 -62.78
C ASN A 234 -36.21 -10.17 -62.60
N ILE A 235 -36.77 -10.23 -61.40
CA ILE A 235 -38.10 -9.69 -61.08
C ILE A 235 -37.99 -8.23 -60.66
N LEU A 236 -37.08 -7.89 -59.75
CA LEU A 236 -36.90 -6.55 -59.17
C LEU A 236 -36.36 -5.52 -60.17
N GLY A 237 -35.53 -5.96 -61.13
CA GLY A 237 -34.83 -5.08 -62.06
C GLY A 237 -33.64 -4.35 -61.43
N PHE A 238 -32.74 -3.84 -62.27
CA PHE A 238 -31.43 -3.32 -61.86
C PHE A 238 -31.50 -2.23 -60.78
N LYS A 239 -32.37 -1.22 -60.96
CA LYS A 239 -32.46 -0.07 -60.04
C LYS A 239 -32.81 -0.47 -58.60
N LEU A 240 -33.79 -1.35 -58.41
CA LEU A 240 -34.24 -1.78 -57.08
C LEU A 240 -33.23 -2.75 -56.44
N PHE A 241 -32.62 -3.62 -57.23
CA PHE A 241 -31.58 -4.53 -56.76
C PHE A 241 -30.37 -3.77 -56.19
N VAL A 242 -29.83 -2.81 -56.95
CA VAL A 242 -28.70 -1.99 -56.51
C VAL A 242 -29.05 -1.22 -55.24
N SER A 243 -30.25 -0.62 -55.16
CA SER A 243 -30.71 0.09 -53.97
C SER A 243 -30.74 -0.79 -52.72
N HIS A 244 -31.23 -2.03 -52.82
CA HIS A 244 -31.25 -2.97 -51.70
C HIS A 244 -29.84 -3.31 -51.21
N TRP A 245 -28.94 -3.60 -52.13
CA TRP A 245 -27.55 -3.92 -51.82
C TRP A 245 -26.83 -2.75 -51.17
N THR A 246 -27.06 -1.52 -51.62
CA THR A 246 -26.50 -0.34 -50.96
C THR A 246 -27.00 -0.22 -49.52
N ILE A 247 -28.30 -0.45 -49.27
CA ILE A 247 -28.86 -0.43 -47.90
C ILE A 247 -28.21 -1.52 -47.04
N ALA A 248 -28.12 -2.75 -47.55
CA ALA A 248 -27.49 -3.86 -46.82
C ALA A 248 -26.02 -3.58 -46.50
N SER A 249 -25.25 -3.04 -47.45
CA SER A 249 -23.84 -2.67 -47.24
C SER A 249 -23.66 -1.55 -46.22
N VAL A 250 -24.51 -0.50 -46.28
CA VAL A 250 -24.47 0.58 -45.28
C VAL A 250 -24.79 0.04 -43.88
N LEU A 251 -25.79 -0.84 -43.76
CA LEU A 251 -26.13 -1.47 -42.49
C LEU A 251 -24.98 -2.31 -41.92
N LEU A 252 -24.33 -3.14 -42.75
CA LEU A 252 -23.17 -3.93 -42.32
C LEU A 252 -22.01 -3.04 -41.87
N LEU A 253 -21.77 -1.93 -42.59
CA LEU A 253 -20.72 -0.98 -42.23
C LEU A 253 -21.01 -0.32 -40.88
N VAL A 254 -22.24 0.17 -40.68
CA VAL A 254 -22.64 0.82 -39.42
C VAL A 254 -22.54 -0.15 -38.25
N LEU A 255 -23.04 -1.38 -38.41
CA LEU A 255 -22.93 -2.41 -37.37
C LEU A 255 -21.46 -2.77 -37.09
N GLY A 256 -20.65 -2.95 -38.15
CA GLY A 256 -19.23 -3.29 -38.02
C GLY A 256 -18.40 -2.22 -37.31
N VAL A 257 -18.65 -0.94 -37.59
CA VAL A 257 -17.91 0.18 -36.96
C VAL A 257 -18.41 0.49 -35.55
N SER A 258 -19.69 0.25 -35.26
CA SER A 258 -20.28 0.57 -33.96
C SER A 258 -19.93 -0.45 -32.87
N MET A 259 -19.52 -1.67 -33.24
CA MET A 259 -19.13 -2.68 -32.28
C MET A 259 -17.79 -2.33 -31.60
N PRO A 260 -17.68 -2.39 -30.26
CA PRO A 260 -16.43 -2.13 -29.56
C PRO A 260 -15.36 -3.17 -29.96
N MET A 261 -14.28 -2.73 -30.60
CA MET A 261 -13.19 -3.62 -31.07
C MET A 261 -11.99 -3.67 -30.11
N ILE A 262 -11.85 -2.70 -29.19
CA ILE A 262 -10.69 -2.63 -28.30
C ILE A 262 -10.97 -3.41 -27.02
N ASP A 263 -10.35 -4.58 -26.91
CA ASP A 263 -10.21 -5.30 -25.64
C ASP A 263 -8.85 -4.90 -25.03
N LEU A 264 -8.87 -3.98 -24.07
CA LEU A 264 -7.67 -3.48 -23.39
C LEU A 264 -7.33 -4.41 -22.23
N ASP A 265 -6.80 -5.59 -22.55
CA ASP A 265 -6.45 -6.59 -21.54
C ASP A 265 -4.94 -6.58 -21.25
N ALA A 266 -4.50 -5.65 -20.40
CA ALA A 266 -3.13 -5.61 -19.88
C ALA A 266 -3.10 -6.20 -18.46
N ARG A 267 -2.86 -7.52 -18.35
CA ARG A 267 -2.68 -8.20 -17.05
C ARG A 267 -1.20 -8.45 -16.77
N LEU A 268 -0.77 -8.14 -15.55
CA LEU A 268 0.49 -8.67 -15.02
C LEU A 268 0.26 -10.13 -14.58
N ASN A 269 0.82 -11.08 -15.32
CA ASN A 269 0.72 -12.51 -14.98
C ASN A 269 1.60 -12.89 -13.78
N SER A 270 2.73 -12.20 -13.59
CA SER A 270 3.64 -12.42 -12.46
C SER A 270 4.52 -11.22 -12.24
N PHE A 271 4.67 -10.82 -10.98
CA PHE A 271 5.68 -9.86 -10.54
C PHE A 271 6.61 -10.60 -9.57
N GLN A 272 7.84 -10.87 -9.98
CA GLN A 272 8.87 -11.45 -9.13
C GLN A 272 9.81 -10.32 -8.72
N MET A 273 9.89 -10.07 -7.42
CA MET A 273 10.87 -9.14 -6.85
C MET A 273 11.90 -10.00 -6.10
N ASP A 274 13.05 -10.22 -6.75
CA ASP A 274 14.21 -10.78 -6.06
C ASP A 274 14.78 -9.70 -5.14
N LEU A 275 14.35 -9.74 -3.88
CA LEU A 275 15.01 -9.00 -2.81
C LEU A 275 16.30 -9.76 -2.48
N LEU A 276 17.39 -9.37 -3.14
CA LEU A 276 18.75 -9.75 -2.72
C LEU A 276 19.02 -9.10 -1.36
N GLY A 277 19.06 -9.94 -0.33
CA GLY A 277 19.46 -9.61 1.04
C GLY A 277 20.19 -10.80 1.66
#